data_AF-A0AAW6D9W9-F1
#
_entry.id   AF-A0AAW6D9W9-F1
#
_cell.length_a   1.000
_cell.length_b   1.000
_cell.length_c   1.000
_cell.angle_alpha   90.00
_cell.angle_beta   90.00
_cell.angle_gamma   90.00
#
_symmetry.space_group_name_H-M   'P 1'
#
loop_
_entity.id
_entity.type
_entity.pdbx_description
1 polymer ?
#
loop_
_entity_poly.entity_id
_entity_poly.type
_entity_poly.pdbx_seq_one_letter_code
_entity_poly.pdbx_strand_id
1 'polypeptide(L)'
;MNLLEVRDSAGYAFRNEDVQSSFEITREVFAGNFDGVRERYRDKRISSEALSLIGQMAGSTELMEMGKSMEVTNMCTALERLKAEGIEQGMEKGVEKTVISMLKKNYPISEICEITGKTEEEILKIKETM
;
A
#
# COMPACT_ATOMS: atom_id res chain seq x y z
N MET A 1 -26.99 6.71 -15.66
CA MET A 1 -26.01 5.82 -15.00
C MET A 1 -26.32 5.83 -13.52
N ASN A 2 -26.42 4.67 -12.86
CA ASN A 2 -26.64 4.60 -11.42
C ASN A 2 -25.28 4.52 -10.74
N LEU A 3 -25.00 5.44 -9.83
CA LEU A 3 -23.76 5.48 -9.04
C LEU A 3 -24.08 5.06 -7.61
N LEU A 4 -23.11 4.41 -6.96
CA LEU A 4 -23.20 4.01 -5.57
C LEU A 4 -21.99 4.56 -4.81
N GLU A 5 -22.25 5.22 -3.69
CA GLU A 5 -21.21 5.71 -2.79
C GLU A 5 -20.75 4.58 -1.85
N VAL A 6 -19.44 4.31 -1.81
CA VAL A 6 -18.87 3.25 -0.96
C VAL A 6 -19.14 3.50 0.52
N ARG A 7 -19.10 4.76 0.98
CA ARG A 7 -19.32 5.11 2.39
C ARG A 7 -20.76 4.87 2.86
N ASP A 8 -21.73 4.99 1.95
CA ASP A 8 -23.16 4.77 2.20
C ASP A 8 -23.65 3.39 1.71
N SER A 9 -22.72 2.45 1.49
CA SER A 9 -23.04 1.12 0.96
C SER A 9 -23.65 0.15 1.98
N ALA A 10 -23.77 0.52 3.25
CA ALA A 10 -24.20 -0.38 4.32
C ALA A 10 -25.64 -0.90 4.17
N GLY A 11 -26.51 -0.15 3.48
CA GLY A 11 -27.90 -0.55 3.21
C GLY A 11 -28.06 -1.51 2.05
N TYR A 12 -26.98 -1.86 1.33
CA TYR A 12 -27.03 -2.69 0.14
C TYR A 12 -26.56 -4.11 0.43
N ALA A 13 -27.31 -5.08 -0.13
CA ALA A 13 -26.93 -6.48 -0.15
C ALA A 13 -26.63 -6.91 -1.58
N PHE A 14 -25.36 -7.16 -1.87
CA PHE A 14 -24.90 -7.66 -3.15
C PHE A 14 -25.03 -9.18 -3.20
N ARG A 15 -25.48 -9.69 -4.35
CA ARG A 15 -25.58 -11.15 -4.57
C ARG A 15 -24.21 -11.83 -4.71
N ASN A 16 -23.22 -11.09 -5.19
CA ASN A 16 -21.87 -11.59 -5.37
C ASN A 16 -21.06 -11.30 -4.09
N GLU A 17 -20.50 -12.35 -3.49
CA GLU A 17 -19.77 -12.27 -2.23
C GLU A 17 -18.48 -11.44 -2.33
N ASP A 18 -17.79 -11.49 -3.47
CA ASP A 18 -16.61 -10.66 -3.73
C ASP A 18 -17.00 -9.19 -3.75
N VAL A 19 -18.07 -8.82 -4.45
CA VAL A 19 -18.58 -7.44 -4.47
C VAL A 19 -19.03 -7.01 -3.08
N GLN A 20 -19.77 -7.86 -2.36
CA GLN A 20 -20.18 -7.58 -0.97
C GLN A 20 -18.96 -7.30 -0.09
N SER A 21 -17.97 -8.20 -0.11
CA SER A 21 -16.77 -8.11 0.69
C SER A 21 -15.93 -6.89 0.30
N SER A 22 -15.79 -6.57 -0.99
CA SER A 22 -15.05 -5.40 -1.43
C SER A 22 -15.66 -4.10 -0.92
N PHE A 23 -16.99 -3.94 -1.00
CA PHE A 23 -17.66 -2.74 -0.49
C PHE A 23 -17.57 -2.65 1.04
N GLU A 24 -17.76 -3.77 1.74
CA GLU A 24 -17.62 -3.83 3.20
C GLU A 24 -16.21 -3.47 3.64
N ILE A 25 -15.18 -4.14 3.11
CA ILE A 25 -13.79 -3.92 3.46
C ILE A 25 -13.38 -2.47 3.15
N THR A 26 -13.65 -1.96 1.95
CA THR A 26 -13.26 -0.59 1.59
C THR A 26 -13.97 0.45 2.46
N ARG A 27 -15.24 0.23 2.82
CA ARG A 27 -15.96 1.12 3.75
C ARG A 27 -15.32 1.14 5.13
N GLU A 28 -14.95 -0.02 5.68
CA GLU A 28 -14.25 -0.09 6.97
C GLU A 28 -12.86 0.57 6.91
N VAL A 29 -12.12 0.39 5.81
CA VAL A 29 -10.83 1.05 5.57
C VAL A 29 -10.98 2.57 5.57
N PHE A 30 -11.99 3.12 4.89
CA PHE A 30 -12.27 4.56 4.91
C PHE A 30 -12.73 5.08 6.27
N ALA A 31 -13.32 4.23 7.11
CA ALA A 31 -13.64 4.55 8.49
C ALA A 31 -12.44 4.39 9.44
N GLY A 32 -11.30 3.87 8.95
CA GLY A 32 -10.13 3.53 9.78
C GLY A 32 -10.35 2.31 10.69
N ASN A 33 -11.41 1.53 10.47
CA ASN A 33 -11.78 0.38 11.31
C ASN A 33 -11.07 -0.91 10.88
N PHE A 34 -9.74 -0.94 11.05
CA PHE A 34 -8.93 -2.11 10.70
C PHE A 34 -9.21 -3.32 11.61
N ASP A 35 -9.60 -3.08 12.86
CA ASP A 35 -9.98 -4.16 13.78
C ASP A 35 -11.23 -4.89 13.30
N GLY A 36 -12.24 -4.15 12.84
CA GLY A 36 -13.46 -4.73 12.26
C GLY A 36 -13.22 -5.49 10.95
N VAL A 37 -12.24 -5.08 10.14
CA VAL A 37 -11.77 -5.87 8.98
C VAL A 37 -11.08 -7.14 9.46
N ARG A 38 -10.18 -7.03 10.43
CA ARG A 38 -9.42 -8.16 10.96
C ARG A 38 -10.32 -9.20 11.60
N GLU A 39 -11.34 -8.79 12.34
CA GLU A 39 -12.27 -9.71 13.00
C GLU A 39 -13.12 -10.47 11.98
N ARG A 40 -13.69 -9.78 10.99
CA ARG A 40 -14.62 -10.38 10.01
C ARG A 40 -13.95 -11.15 8.88
N TYR A 41 -12.70 -10.80 8.52
CA TYR A 41 -12.00 -11.36 7.35
C TYR A 41 -10.66 -12.01 7.72
N ARG A 42 -10.44 -12.39 8.99
CA ARG A 42 -9.23 -13.12 9.41
C ARG A 42 -9.01 -14.38 8.59
N ASP A 43 -10.03 -15.24 8.57
CA ASP A 43 -9.96 -16.59 8.00
C ASP A 43 -10.71 -16.69 6.67
N LYS A 44 -11.30 -15.58 6.20
CA LYS A 44 -12.00 -15.52 4.91
C LYS A 44 -10.99 -15.37 3.78
N ARG A 45 -11.09 -16.27 2.81
CA ARG A 45 -10.38 -16.10 1.54
C ARG A 45 -10.97 -14.91 0.79
N ILE A 46 -10.11 -14.18 0.10
CA ILE A 46 -10.49 -13.09 -0.79
C ILE A 46 -9.98 -13.46 -2.18
N SER A 47 -10.83 -13.31 -3.19
CA SER A 47 -10.42 -13.55 -4.58
C SER A 47 -9.47 -12.46 -5.08
N SER A 48 -8.68 -12.79 -6.09
CA SER A 48 -7.84 -11.85 -6.83
C SER A 48 -8.62 -10.63 -7.34
N GLU A 49 -9.84 -10.87 -7.82
CA GLU A 49 -10.75 -9.89 -8.37
C GLU A 49 -11.31 -8.98 -7.28
N ALA A 50 -11.72 -9.55 -6.14
CA ALA A 50 -12.16 -8.79 -4.97
C ALA A 50 -11.03 -7.89 -4.45
N LEU A 51 -9.81 -8.42 -4.36
CA LEU A 51 -8.63 -7.66 -3.91
C LEU A 51 -8.31 -6.52 -4.88
N SER A 52 -8.36 -6.79 -6.18
CA SER A 52 -8.17 -5.79 -7.23
C SER A 52 -9.23 -4.68 -7.16
N LEU A 53 -10.50 -5.06 -6.95
CA LEU A 53 -11.61 -4.12 -6.80
C LEU A 53 -11.46 -3.25 -5.55
N ILE A 54 -11.04 -3.84 -4.42
CA ILE A 54 -10.72 -3.08 -3.20
C ILE A 54 -9.60 -2.08 -3.48
N GLY A 55 -8.52 -2.51 -4.15
CA GLY A 55 -7.42 -1.64 -4.54
C GLY A 55 -7.87 -0.47 -5.42
N GLN A 56 -8.72 -0.72 -6.41
CA GLN A 56 -9.30 0.33 -7.25
C GLN A 56 -10.15 1.32 -6.46
N MET A 57 -11.04 0.83 -5.58
CA MET A 57 -11.90 1.71 -4.78
C MET A 57 -11.12 2.51 -3.74
N ALA A 58 -10.09 1.91 -3.13
CA ALA A 58 -9.22 2.57 -2.15
C ALA A 58 -8.14 3.44 -2.78
N GLY A 59 -7.92 3.34 -4.09
CA GLY A 59 -6.83 4.03 -4.81
C GLY A 59 -5.44 3.46 -4.49
N SER A 60 -5.33 2.18 -4.12
CA SER A 60 -4.05 1.50 -3.87
C SER A 60 -3.63 0.67 -5.08
N THR A 61 -2.56 1.10 -5.74
CA THR A 61 -1.91 0.37 -6.83
C THR A 61 -1.33 -0.96 -6.36
N GLU A 62 -0.80 -1.01 -5.15
CA GLU A 62 -0.19 -2.19 -4.54
C GLU A 62 -1.24 -3.30 -4.35
N LEU A 63 -2.42 -2.98 -3.82
CA LEU A 63 -3.52 -3.95 -3.70
C LEU A 63 -4.03 -4.43 -5.07
N MET A 64 -4.00 -3.55 -6.09
CA MET A 64 -4.33 -3.95 -7.47
C MET A 64 -3.31 -4.95 -8.04
N GLU A 65 -2.02 -4.73 -7.82
CA GLU A 65 -0.96 -5.64 -8.28
C GLU A 65 -0.94 -6.96 -7.49
N MET A 66 -1.20 -6.93 -6.18
CA MET A 66 -1.41 -8.14 -5.37
C MET A 66 -2.58 -8.97 -5.91
N GLY A 67 -3.66 -8.33 -6.33
CA GLY A 67 -4.80 -9.01 -6.93
C GLY A 67 -4.47 -9.70 -8.26
N LYS A 68 -3.61 -9.08 -9.10
CA LYS A 68 -3.19 -9.67 -10.38
C LYS A 68 -2.20 -10.83 -10.24
N SER A 69 -1.34 -10.77 -9.24
CA SER A 69 -0.23 -11.73 -9.06
C SER A 69 -0.64 -13.05 -8.39
N MET A 70 -1.89 -13.17 -7.92
CA MET A 70 -2.43 -14.33 -7.18
C MET A 70 -1.65 -14.67 -5.88
N GLU A 71 -0.80 -13.76 -5.38
CA GLU A 71 0.13 -14.08 -4.30
C GLU A 71 -0.49 -14.09 -2.89
N VAL A 72 -1.77 -13.75 -2.77
CA VAL A 72 -2.42 -13.57 -1.48
C VAL A 72 -3.69 -14.40 -1.35
N THR A 73 -3.84 -15.08 -0.20
CA THR A 73 -4.93 -16.02 0.07
C THR A 73 -6.06 -15.45 0.92
N ASN A 74 -5.81 -14.37 1.69
CA ASN A 74 -6.81 -13.68 2.53
C ASN A 74 -6.51 -12.18 2.72
N MET A 75 -7.51 -11.40 3.15
CA MET A 75 -7.39 -9.94 3.29
C MET A 75 -6.31 -9.51 4.30
N CYS A 76 -6.22 -10.19 5.43
CA CYS A 76 -5.28 -9.80 6.49
C CYS A 76 -3.83 -9.92 6.02
N THR A 77 -3.51 -10.97 5.26
CA THR A 77 -2.20 -11.13 4.63
C THR A 77 -1.92 -10.01 3.63
N ALA A 78 -2.93 -9.61 2.83
CA ALA A 78 -2.79 -8.49 1.89
C ALA A 78 -2.48 -7.19 2.62
N LEU A 79 -3.20 -6.90 3.71
CA LEU A 79 -3.00 -5.69 4.50
C LEU A 79 -1.66 -5.66 5.23
N GLU A 80 -1.17 -6.80 5.75
CA GLU A 80 0.15 -6.86 6.38
C GLU A 80 1.27 -6.69 5.35
N ARG A 81 1.13 -7.23 4.13
CA ARG A 81 2.08 -6.96 3.03
C ARG A 81 2.06 -5.49 2.64
N LEU A 82 0.87 -4.91 2.43
CA LEU A 82 0.72 -3.49 2.12
C LEU A 82 1.38 -2.61 3.17
N LYS A 83 1.25 -2.96 4.45
CA LYS A 83 1.91 -2.26 5.56
C LYS A 83 3.43 -2.42 5.50
N ALA A 84 3.95 -3.62 5.24
CA ALA A 84 5.38 -3.87 5.13
C ALA A 84 6.01 -3.06 3.99
N GLU A 85 5.39 -3.09 2.80
CA GLU A 85 5.81 -2.29 1.64
C GLU A 85 5.78 -0.79 1.96
N GLY A 86 4.73 -0.31 2.64
CA GLY A 86 4.64 1.09 3.06
C GLY A 86 5.75 1.50 4.03
N ILE A 87 6.14 0.62 4.95
CA ILE A 87 7.27 0.87 5.87
C ILE A 87 8.59 0.92 5.09
N GLU A 88 8.84 -0.03 4.21
CA GLU A 88 10.06 -0.10 3.39
C GLU A 88 10.20 1.15 2.50
N GLN A 89 9.14 1.51 1.76
CA GLN A 89 9.12 2.75 0.96
C GLN A 89 9.33 4.00 1.83
N GLY A 90 8.78 4.02 3.03
CA GLY A 90 8.95 5.12 3.99
C GLY A 90 10.39 5.26 4.46
N MET A 91 11.06 4.14 4.76
CA MET A 91 12.48 4.10 5.13
C MET A 91 13.34 4.58 3.97
N GLU A 92 13.12 4.05 2.76
CA GLU A 92 13.88 4.41 1.57
C GLU A 92 13.79 5.92 1.27
N LYS A 93 12.58 6.49 1.27
CA LYS A 93 12.35 7.94 1.13
C LYS A 93 13.02 8.74 2.25
N GLY A 94 13.12 8.19 3.45
CA GLY A 94 13.82 8.81 4.58
C GLY A 94 15.34 8.87 4.35
N VAL A 95 15.92 7.80 3.84
CA VAL A 95 17.34 7.73 3.46
C VAL A 95 17.63 8.69 2.31
N GLU A 96 16.82 8.71 1.25
CA GLU A 96 16.96 9.64 0.13
C GLU A 96 16.95 11.11 0.59
N LYS A 97 16.00 11.49 1.45
CA LYS A 97 15.96 12.86 2.02
C LYS A 97 17.23 13.20 2.80
N THR A 98 17.80 12.21 3.50
CA THR A 98 19.05 12.38 4.24
C THR A 98 20.23 12.61 3.28
N VAL A 99 20.33 11.79 2.22
CA VAL A 99 21.32 11.96 1.15
C VAL A 99 21.22 13.35 0.52
N ILE A 100 20.02 13.80 0.13
CA ILE A 100 19.79 15.12 -0.45
C ILE A 100 20.25 16.24 0.49
N SER A 101 19.99 16.10 1.80
CA SER A 101 20.43 17.08 2.81
C SER A 101 21.96 17.17 2.92
N MET A 102 22.63 16.02 2.91
CA MET A 102 24.09 15.93 2.97
C MET A 102 24.76 16.48 1.71
N LEU A 103 24.23 16.14 0.52
CA LEU A 103 24.70 16.67 -0.76
C LEU A 103 24.59 18.21 -0.79
N LYS A 104 23.48 18.79 -0.32
CA LYS A 104 23.30 20.25 -0.24
C LYS A 104 24.29 20.93 0.72
N LYS A 105 24.82 20.19 1.69
CA LYS A 105 25.86 20.65 2.62
C LYS A 105 27.28 20.35 2.12
N ASN A 106 27.43 19.88 0.88
CA ASN A 106 28.70 19.50 0.26
C ASN A 106 29.47 18.42 1.03
N TYR A 107 28.76 17.47 1.65
CA TYR A 107 29.41 16.28 2.22
C TYR A 107 30.06 15.47 1.08
N PRO A 108 31.26 14.89 1.30
CA PRO A 108 31.88 13.98 0.34
C PRO A 108 30.98 12.77 0.07
N ILE A 109 30.89 12.34 -1.19
CA ILE A 109 30.07 11.17 -1.57
C ILE A 109 30.48 9.93 -0.77
N SER A 110 31.78 9.73 -0.55
CA SER A 110 32.30 8.61 0.25
C SER A 110 31.74 8.60 1.68
N GLU A 111 31.61 9.74 2.33
CA GLU A 111 31.06 9.86 3.68
C GLU A 111 29.54 9.62 3.68
N ILE A 112 28.84 10.06 2.64
CA ILE A 112 27.40 9.78 2.48
C ILE A 112 27.16 8.28 2.29
N CYS A 113 28.00 7.58 1.50
CA CYS A 113 27.93 6.13 1.35
C CYS A 113 28.04 5.42 2.70
N GLU A 114 29.05 5.80 3.52
CA GLU A 114 29.29 5.20 4.83
C GLU A 114 28.12 5.42 5.80
N ILE A 115 27.53 6.62 5.83
CA ILE A 115 26.44 6.95 6.76
C ILE A 115 25.12 6.29 6.34
N THR A 116 24.84 6.28 5.04
CA THR A 116 23.51 5.88 4.53
C THR A 116 23.46 4.43 4.07
N GLY A 117 24.61 3.77 3.91
CA GLY A 117 24.71 2.42 3.35
C GLY A 117 24.42 2.35 1.85
N LYS A 118 24.17 3.49 1.19
CA LYS A 118 23.97 3.57 -0.26
C LYS A 118 25.28 3.51 -1.02
N THR A 119 25.22 2.95 -2.22
CA THR A 119 26.31 2.98 -3.19
C THR A 119 26.47 4.37 -3.80
N GLU A 120 27.67 4.63 -4.34
CA GLU A 120 27.95 5.87 -5.07
C GLU A 120 27.00 6.02 -6.27
N GLU A 121 26.66 4.94 -6.98
CA GLU A 121 25.71 4.97 -8.09
C GLU A 121 24.31 5.43 -7.66
N GLU A 122 23.81 4.95 -6.52
CA GLU A 122 22.52 5.38 -5.98
C GLU A 122 22.52 6.84 -5.57
N ILE A 123 23.60 7.31 -4.94
CA ILE A 123 23.76 8.72 -4.55
C ILE A 123 23.84 9.62 -5.79
N LEU A 124 24.53 9.19 -6.85
CA LEU A 124 24.62 9.93 -8.11
C LEU A 124 23.25 10.03 -8.80
N LYS A 125 22.46 8.94 -8.83
CA LYS A 125 21.08 8.99 -9.34
C LYS A 125 20.22 9.97 -8.56
N ILE A 126 20.31 9.97 -7.22
CA ILE A 126 19.59 10.93 -6.38
C ILE A 126 20.02 12.37 -6.73
N LYS A 127 21.32 12.60 -6.90
CA LYS A 127 21.89 13.91 -7.27
C LYS A 127 21.40 14.41 -8.63
N GLU A 128 21.19 13.52 -9.62
CA GLU A 128 20.65 13.87 -10.94
C GLU A 128 19.18 14.29 -10.89
N THR A 129 18.45 13.84 -9.87
CA THR A 129 17.02 14.16 -9.67
C THR A 129 16.76 15.40 -8.80
N MET A 130 17.82 16.02 -8.24
CA MET A 130 17.76 17.23 -7.41
C MET A 130 17.62 18.51 -8.24
#